data_AF-S3DWC3-F1
#
_entry.id   AF-S3DWC3-F1
#
_cell.length_a   1.000
_cell.length_b   1.000
_cell.length_c   1.000
_cell.angle_alpha   90.00
_cell.angle_beta   90.00
_cell.angle_gamma   90.00
#
_symmetry.space_group_name_H-M   'P 1'
#
loop_
_entity.id
_entity.type
_entity.pdbx_description
1 polymer ?
#
loop_
_entity_poly.entity_id
_entity_poly.type
_entity_poly.pdbx_seq_one_letter_code
_entity_poly.pdbx_strand_id
1 'polypeptide(L)'
;MANSSAIASRPTGTRKKLDSLYVIFLSAVAFFPLILDFVPFYPAGLPSWVKIPYEFYSVQYNDPLFAKHPPFFQLYVFVEAFYLVPMAIYGIVGLIKGTYFFRSVSSNPC
;
A
#
# COMPACT_ATOMS: atom_id res chain seq x y z
N MET A 1 -0.71 19.92 -42.47
CA MET A 1 -0.17 18.88 -41.57
C MET A 1 0.20 19.55 -40.26
N ALA A 2 -0.65 19.45 -39.23
CA ALA A 2 -0.43 20.12 -37.96
C ALA A 2 0.36 19.20 -37.02
N ASN A 3 1.59 19.58 -36.69
CA ASN A 3 2.39 18.95 -35.65
C ASN A 3 1.80 19.33 -34.28
N SER A 4 0.86 18.51 -33.80
CA SER A 4 0.37 18.57 -32.42
C SER A 4 1.36 17.82 -31.52
N SER A 5 2.54 18.41 -31.32
CA SER A 5 3.45 18.02 -30.25
C SER A 5 2.80 18.43 -28.94
N ALA A 6 2.06 17.49 -28.34
CA ALA A 6 1.46 17.64 -27.02
C ALA A 6 2.55 18.05 -26.02
N ILE A 7 2.55 19.34 -25.67
CA ILE A 7 3.35 19.89 -24.58
C ILE A 7 2.88 19.16 -23.33
N ALA A 8 3.66 18.18 -22.88
CA ALA A 8 3.49 17.54 -21.59
C ALA A 8 3.66 18.64 -20.53
N SER A 9 2.55 19.23 -20.10
CA SER A 9 2.54 20.26 -19.05
C SER A 9 3.23 19.69 -17.82
N ARG A 10 4.32 20.35 -17.41
CA ARG A 10 5.14 19.98 -16.25
C ARG A 10 4.23 20.05 -15.01
N PRO A 11 4.15 19.00 -14.18
CA PRO A 11 3.28 19.01 -13.01
C PRO A 11 3.68 20.17 -12.08
N THR A 12 2.68 20.94 -11.64
CA THR A 12 2.84 22.05 -10.70
C THR A 12 3.45 21.56 -9.38
N GLY A 13 4.13 22.45 -8.64
CA GLY A 13 4.84 22.08 -7.41
C GLY A 13 3.95 21.38 -6.37
N THR A 14 2.67 21.73 -6.30
CA THR A 14 1.67 21.08 -5.43
C THR A 14 1.37 19.65 -5.85
N ARG A 15 1.28 19.38 -7.17
CA ARG A 15 0.99 18.04 -7.69
C ARG A 15 2.12 17.06 -7.38
N LYS A 16 3.38 17.50 -7.53
CA LYS A 16 4.56 16.68 -7.15
C LYS A 16 4.59 16.32 -5.66
N LYS A 17 4.14 17.24 -4.79
CA LYS A 17 4.05 16.99 -3.34
C LYS A 17 2.95 15.97 -3.02
N LEU A 18 1.80 16.09 -3.67
CA LEU A 18 0.69 15.14 -3.51
C LEU A 18 1.08 13.75 -4.03
N ASP A 19 1.70 13.65 -5.20
CA ASP A 19 2.17 12.38 -5.76
C ASP A 19 3.15 11.69 -4.79
N SER A 20 4.09 12.45 -4.20
CA SER A 20 5.00 11.94 -3.18
C SER A 20 4.28 11.45 -1.92
N LEU A 21 3.25 12.17 -1.46
CA LEU A 21 2.46 11.78 -0.30
C LEU A 21 1.67 10.49 -0.56
N TYR A 22 1.10 10.35 -1.75
CA TYR A 22 0.42 9.12 -2.15
C TYR A 22 1.38 7.93 -2.27
N VAL A 23 2.61 8.13 -2.75
CA VAL A 23 3.61 7.05 -2.77
C VAL A 23 3.95 6.60 -1.34
N ILE A 24 4.14 7.53 -0.41
CA ILE A 24 4.41 7.19 1.01
C ILE A 24 3.22 6.43 1.61
N PHE A 25 2.00 6.92 1.39
CA PHE A 25 0.79 6.28 1.86
C PHE A 25 0.65 4.85 1.30
N LEU A 26 0.77 4.65 -0.01
CA LEU A 26 0.66 3.33 -0.62
C LEU A 26 1.80 2.40 -0.18
N SER A 27 3.00 2.94 0.08
CA SER A 27 4.11 2.16 0.62
C SER A 27 3.79 1.65 2.03
N ALA A 28 3.20 2.49 2.87
CA ALA A 28 2.72 2.07 4.19
C ALA A 28 1.63 0.99 4.07
N VAL A 29 0.66 1.18 3.17
CA VAL A 29 -0.42 0.19 2.90
C VAL A 29 0.14 -1.16 2.42
N ALA A 30 1.22 -1.16 1.64
CA ALA A 30 1.86 -2.40 1.21
C ALA A 30 2.71 -3.05 2.32
N PHE A 31 3.27 -2.24 3.24
CA PHE A 31 4.24 -2.69 4.23
C PHE A 31 3.63 -3.18 5.54
N PHE A 32 2.61 -2.49 6.07
CA PHE A 32 1.99 -2.85 7.35
C PHE A 32 1.36 -4.26 7.38
N PRO A 33 0.63 -4.70 6.33
CA PRO A 33 0.09 -6.05 6.30
C PRO A 33 1.16 -7.15 6.36
N LEU A 34 2.36 -6.88 5.81
CA LEU A 34 3.47 -7.83 5.88
C LEU A 34 3.97 -8.02 7.33
N ILE A 35 4.03 -6.93 8.11
CA ILE A 35 4.68 -6.94 9.44
C ILE A 35 3.71 -7.24 10.58
N LEU A 36 2.41 -7.05 10.37
CA LEU A 36 1.39 -7.34 11.39
C LEU A 36 0.52 -8.50 10.95
N ASP A 37 -0.24 -8.31 9.86
CA ASP A 37 -1.31 -9.22 9.48
C ASP A 37 -0.82 -10.60 9.00
N PHE A 38 0.36 -10.65 8.36
CA PHE A 38 0.89 -11.91 7.80
C PHE A 38 1.74 -12.70 8.79
N VAL A 39 2.15 -12.10 9.91
CA VAL A 39 3.02 -12.74 10.91
C VAL A 39 2.46 -14.06 11.46
N PRO A 40 1.14 -14.20 11.74
CA PRO A 40 0.55 -15.48 12.14
C PRO A 40 0.72 -16.60 11.10
N PHE A 41 0.94 -16.26 9.83
CA PHE A 41 1.08 -17.21 8.71
C PHE A 41 2.55 -17.47 8.34
N TYR A 42 3.50 -16.84 9.03
CA TYR A 42 4.91 -17.00 8.75
C TYR A 42 5.46 -18.36 9.21
N PRO A 43 6.27 -19.06 8.40
CA PRO A 43 6.87 -20.33 8.79
C PRO A 43 7.81 -20.16 9.99
N ALA A 44 7.91 -21.20 10.81
CA ALA A 44 8.69 -21.19 12.04
C ALA A 44 10.21 -20.96 11.86
N GLY A 45 10.73 -21.04 10.63
CA GLY A 45 12.15 -20.81 10.31
C GLY A 45 12.54 -19.34 10.15
N LEU A 46 11.61 -18.40 10.25
CA LEU A 46 11.92 -16.97 10.15
C LEU A 46 12.62 -16.44 11.41
N PRO A 47 13.52 -15.45 11.28
CA PRO A 47 14.17 -14.83 12.43
C PRO A 47 13.16 -14.24 13.42
N SER A 48 13.47 -14.33 14.71
CA SER A 48 12.62 -13.80 15.79
C SER A 48 12.34 -12.30 15.66
N TRP A 49 13.27 -11.53 15.07
CA TRP A 49 13.08 -10.09 14.88
C TRP A 49 11.86 -9.73 14.03
N VAL A 50 11.41 -10.65 13.16
CA VAL A 50 10.24 -10.44 12.31
C VAL A 50 8.94 -10.40 13.14
N LYS A 51 8.92 -11.08 14.29
CA LYS A 51 7.75 -11.18 15.18
C LYS A 51 7.68 -10.06 16.22
N ILE A 52 8.79 -9.36 16.48
CA ILE A 52 8.86 -8.29 17.48
C ILE A 52 7.75 -7.23 17.30
N PRO A 53 7.49 -6.69 16.10
CA PRO A 53 6.46 -5.67 15.93
C PRO A 53 5.05 -6.21 16.20
N TYR A 54 4.78 -7.44 15.78
CA TYR A 54 3.52 -8.14 16.01
C TYR A 54 3.30 -8.41 17.51
N GLU A 55 4.31 -8.93 18.20
CA GLU A 55 4.28 -9.19 19.64
C GLU A 55 4.11 -7.89 20.43
N PHE A 56 4.83 -6.84 20.07
CA PHE A 56 4.65 -5.52 20.67
C PHE A 56 3.22 -5.01 20.49
N TYR A 57 2.68 -5.07 19.27
CA TYR A 57 1.34 -4.57 18.97
C TYR A 57 0.26 -5.36 19.73
N SER A 58 0.32 -6.69 19.66
CA SER A 58 -0.65 -7.57 20.32
C SER A 58 -0.65 -7.39 21.83
N VAL A 59 0.52 -7.27 22.47
CA VAL A 59 0.63 -7.07 23.93
C VAL A 59 0.16 -5.68 24.33
N GLN A 60 0.55 -4.64 23.58
CA GLN A 60 0.27 -3.25 23.94
C GLN A 60 -1.20 -2.88 23.75
N TYR A 61 -1.84 -3.36 22.68
CA TYR A 61 -3.19 -2.95 22.29
C TYR A 61 -4.26 -4.00 22.59
N ASN A 62 -3.87 -5.24 22.90
CA ASN A 62 -4.77 -6.35 23.22
C ASN A 62 -5.94 -6.48 22.23
N ASP A 63 -5.64 -6.33 20.94
CA ASP A 63 -6.64 -6.32 19.89
C ASP A 63 -7.30 -7.71 19.77
N PRO A 64 -8.64 -7.81 19.92
CA PRO A 64 -9.37 -9.07 19.80
C PRO A 64 -9.16 -9.80 18.47
N LEU A 65 -8.85 -9.08 17.40
CA LEU A 65 -8.62 -9.65 16.07
C LEU A 65 -7.39 -10.57 16.08
N PHE A 66 -6.33 -10.16 16.79
CA PHE A 66 -5.08 -10.90 16.94
C PHE A 66 -5.09 -11.82 18.17
N ALA A 67 -5.86 -11.52 19.20
CA ALA A 67 -5.94 -12.35 20.40
C ALA A 67 -6.81 -13.62 20.21
N LYS A 68 -7.89 -13.52 19.42
CA LYS A 68 -8.87 -14.61 19.25
C LYS A 68 -8.80 -15.30 17.89
N HIS A 69 -8.11 -14.71 16.90
CA HIS A 69 -8.03 -15.20 15.52
C HIS A 69 -9.37 -15.75 14.99
N PRO A 70 -10.40 -14.90 14.85
CA PRO A 70 -11.70 -15.36 14.38
C PRO A 70 -11.60 -15.96 12.97
N PRO A 71 -12.50 -16.87 12.57
CA PRO A 71 -12.38 -17.60 11.30
C PRO A 71 -12.39 -16.70 10.05
N PHE A 72 -12.96 -15.49 10.13
CA PHE A 72 -12.90 -14.51 9.04
C PHE A 72 -11.57 -13.76 8.95
N PHE A 73 -10.71 -13.81 9.97
CA PHE A 73 -9.39 -13.16 9.95
C PHE A 73 -8.53 -13.71 8.83
N GLN A 74 -8.59 -15.02 8.59
CA GLN A 74 -7.87 -15.63 7.48
C GLN A 74 -8.36 -15.10 6.13
N LEU A 75 -9.68 -14.93 5.96
CA LEU A 75 -10.25 -14.34 4.75
C LEU A 75 -9.80 -12.87 4.58
N TYR A 76 -9.79 -12.10 5.67
CA TYR A 76 -9.31 -10.72 5.67
C TYR A 76 -7.85 -10.65 5.19
N VAL A 77 -6.97 -11.47 5.77
CA VAL A 77 -5.56 -11.55 5.38
C VAL A 77 -5.38 -12.00 3.92
N PHE A 78 -6.22 -12.93 3.44
CA PHE A 78 -6.24 -13.30 2.03
C PHE A 78 -6.60 -12.12 1.12
N VAL A 79 -7.63 -11.35 1.47
CA VAL A 79 -8.00 -10.15 0.70
C VAL A 79 -6.85 -9.13 0.71
N GLU A 80 -6.18 -8.92 1.84
CA GLU A 80 -5.03 -8.03 1.89
C GLU A 80 -3.87 -8.52 1.00
N ALA A 81 -3.54 -9.80 1.05
CA ALA A 81 -2.46 -10.40 0.28
C ALA A 81 -2.70 -10.38 -1.23
N PHE A 82 -3.92 -10.68 -1.67
CA PHE A 82 -4.23 -10.85 -3.09
C PHE A 82 -4.83 -9.61 -3.75
N TYR A 83 -5.38 -8.68 -2.97
CA TYR A 83 -6.00 -7.48 -3.50
C TYR A 83 -5.29 -6.21 -3.03
N LEU A 84 -5.21 -5.99 -1.71
CA LEU A 84 -4.72 -4.72 -1.17
C LEU A 84 -3.24 -4.46 -1.52
N VAL A 85 -2.37 -5.43 -1.24
CA VAL A 85 -0.91 -5.30 -1.47
C VAL A 85 -0.59 -5.18 -2.97
N PRO A 86 -1.11 -6.04 -3.88
CA PRO A 86 -0.86 -5.89 -5.31
C PRO A 86 -1.39 -4.56 -5.86
N MET A 87 -2.55 -4.10 -5.39
CA MET A 87 -3.12 -2.81 -5.78
C MET A 87 -2.21 -1.65 -5.32
N ALA A 88 -1.71 -1.69 -4.09
CA ALA A 88 -0.79 -0.67 -3.58
C ALA A 88 0.52 -0.62 -4.38
N ILE A 89 1.11 -1.79 -4.69
CA ILE A 89 2.31 -1.89 -5.54
C ILE A 89 2.04 -1.33 -6.94
N TYR A 90 0.91 -1.69 -7.56
CA TYR A 90 0.52 -1.17 -8.86
C TYR A 90 0.35 0.36 -8.85
N GLY A 91 -0.24 0.91 -7.78
CA GLY A 91 -0.38 2.34 -7.57
C GLY A 91 0.96 3.05 -7.46
N ILE A 92 1.91 2.52 -6.67
CA ILE A 92 3.28 3.05 -6.54
C ILE A 92 3.97 3.08 -7.90
N VAL A 93 3.95 1.95 -8.63
CA VAL A 93 4.55 1.88 -9.97
C VAL A 93 3.88 2.85 -10.95
N GLY A 94 2.56 3.00 -10.86
CA GLY A 94 1.79 3.94 -11.67
C GLY A 94 2.16 5.40 -11.42
N LEU A 95 2.33 5.79 -10.16
CA LEU A 95 2.77 7.12 -9.74
C LEU A 95 4.22 7.40 -10.17
N ILE A 96 5.13 6.45 -9.98
CA ILE A 96 6.55 6.62 -10.36
C ILE A 96 6.72 6.71 -11.87
N LYS A 97 6.03 5.86 -12.66
CA LYS A 97 6.14 5.84 -14.13
C LYS A 97 5.29 6.92 -14.81
N GLY A 98 4.44 7.64 -14.06
CA GLY A 98 3.54 8.64 -14.61
C GLY A 98 2.48 8.05 -15.56
N THR A 99 2.05 6.81 -15.31
CA THR A 99 1.14 6.07 -16.19
C THR A 99 -0.23 6.75 -16.28
N TYR A 100 -0.85 6.72 -17.46
CA TYR A 100 -2.02 7.53 -17.83
C TYR A 100 -3.23 7.42 -16.87
N PHE A 101 -3.44 6.28 -16.21
CA PHE A 101 -4.57 6.06 -15.28
C PHE A 101 -4.58 7.08 -14.12
N PHE A 102 -3.46 7.25 -13.42
CA PHE A 102 -3.38 8.23 -12.32
C PHE A 102 -3.26 9.67 -12.82
N ARG A 103 -2.80 9.86 -14.07
CA ARG A 103 -2.74 11.18 -14.70
C ARG A 103 -4.12 11.70 -15.11
N SER A 104 -5.04 10.83 -15.56
CA SER A 104 -6.39 11.25 -15.97
C SER A 104 -7.31 11.58 -14.79
N VAL A 105 -7.18 10.87 -13.67
CA VAL A 105 -7.91 11.20 -12.43
C VAL A 105 -7.46 12.56 -11.89
N SER A 106 -6.17 12.88 -12.00
CA SER A 106 -5.62 14.17 -11.54
C SER A 106 -5.93 15.35 -12.47
N SER A 107 -6.31 15.12 -13.74
CA SER A 107 -6.50 16.18 -14.73
C SER A 107 -7.91 16.72 -14.84
N ASN A 108 -8.89 16.15 -14.12
CA ASN A 108 -10.25 16.67 -14.04
C ASN A 108 -10.48 17.29 -12.65
N PRO A 109 -10.00 18.51 -12.39
CA PRO A 109 -10.53 19.27 -11.26
C PRO A 109 -12.00 19.58 -11.57
N CYS A 110 -12.89 19.24 -10.63
CA CYS A 110 -14.23 19.84 -10.61
C CYS A 110 -14.13 21.37 -10.54
#